data_AF-A0ABD2W251-F1
#
_entry.id   AF-A0ABD2W251-F1
#
_cell.length_a   1.000
_cell.length_b   1.000
_cell.length_c   1.000
_cell.angle_alpha   90.00
_cell.angle_beta   90.00
_cell.angle_gamma   90.00
#
_symmetry.space_group_name_H-M   'P 1'
#
loop_
_entity.id
_entity.type
_entity.pdbx_description
1 polymer ?
#
loop_
_entity_poly.entity_id
_entity_poly.type
_entity_poly.pdbx_seq_one_letter_code
_entity_poly.pdbx_strand_id
1 'polypeptide(L)'
;MNMDFNMKKLVKDAGAALSRVVQMTEETLGTSEKTELDAHFEHLAERANATKTWTEKILRNMEAMLTPNPGNRIEDFFFEKIDKKKPNRLSNLEYVGIDMIEAGNDFGPGTAYGSALIKVGHCQQKLGQVERDFIGTSANCYIQPLRKFLEGEMKTISKEMAILESKRLDLDSCKRRVRKARSMLGQQNESGLSPEALLDQAERELRVAQSEFDRQAEITKLLLEGVSSSQAGHLRCLHEFVEAQTRHYAQCHATMQELQRELAGLPGGFHPSTAPTNSSAEPVVENGQERARVICDYTARDEEELSVNQDEVIIVREIPGDEDYMLGFRGKQLGRIPKVYLEILSYQ
;
A
#
# COMPACT_ATOMS: atom_id res chain seq x y z
N MET A 1 -42.04 25.62 26.93
CA MET A 1 -42.30 24.29 26.33
C MET A 1 -41.20 23.99 25.33
N ASN A 2 -40.28 23.05 25.63
CA ASN A 2 -39.40 22.29 24.69
C ASN A 2 -38.17 21.64 25.37
N MET A 3 -38.31 21.02 26.55
CA MET A 3 -37.28 20.12 27.10
C MET A 3 -37.68 18.64 27.09
N ASP A 4 -38.98 18.31 27.18
CA ASP A 4 -39.47 16.92 27.20
C ASP A 4 -39.28 16.14 25.90
N PHE A 5 -39.23 16.83 24.76
CA PHE A 5 -39.08 16.18 23.45
C PHE A 5 -37.67 15.60 23.24
N ASN A 6 -36.65 16.18 23.87
CA ASN A 6 -35.27 15.74 23.73
C ASN A 6 -34.94 14.59 24.71
N MET A 7 -35.53 14.60 25.90
CA MET A 7 -35.32 13.55 26.91
C MET A 7 -35.91 12.20 26.47
N LYS A 8 -37.13 12.19 25.89
CA LYS A 8 -37.76 10.96 25.40
C LYS A 8 -36.98 10.34 24.22
N LYS A 9 -36.45 11.17 23.34
CA LYS A 9 -35.58 10.71 22.24
C LYS A 9 -34.26 10.15 22.78
N LEU A 10 -33.62 10.85 23.72
CA LEU A 10 -32.39 10.40 24.36
C LEU A 10 -32.56 9.04 25.07
N VAL A 11 -33.65 8.86 25.80
CA VAL A 11 -33.97 7.60 26.49
C VAL A 11 -34.23 6.48 25.49
N LYS A 12 -34.95 6.75 24.40
CA LYS A 12 -35.19 5.78 23.32
C LYS A 12 -33.88 5.38 22.63
N ASP A 13 -33.02 6.35 22.32
CA ASP A 13 -31.73 6.13 21.67
C ASP A 13 -30.77 5.34 22.58
N ALA A 14 -30.79 5.62 23.89
CA ALA A 14 -30.04 4.86 24.89
C ALA A 14 -30.57 3.42 25.04
N GLY A 15 -31.88 3.22 25.03
CA GLY A 15 -32.50 1.89 25.04
C GLY A 15 -32.15 1.06 23.80
N ALA A 16 -32.09 1.70 22.62
CA ALA A 16 -31.63 1.05 21.40
C ALA A 16 -30.14 0.69 21.46
N ALA A 17 -29.29 1.56 22.00
CA ALA A 17 -27.87 1.28 22.18
C ALA A 17 -27.62 0.09 23.12
N LEU A 18 -28.31 0.03 24.26
CA LEU A 18 -28.24 -1.11 25.19
C LEU A 18 -28.70 -2.41 24.53
N SER A 19 -29.79 -2.36 23.77
CA SER A 19 -30.31 -3.53 23.03
C SER A 19 -29.31 -4.05 22.00
N ARG A 20 -28.58 -3.16 21.31
CA ARG A 20 -27.51 -3.52 20.38
C ARG A 20 -26.34 -4.21 21.09
N VAL A 21 -25.89 -3.69 22.23
CA VAL A 21 -24.82 -4.30 23.04
C VAL A 21 -25.21 -5.69 23.54
N VAL A 22 -26.44 -5.85 24.02
CA VAL A 22 -26.96 -7.16 24.43
C VAL A 22 -26.91 -8.14 23.26
N GLN A 23 -27.38 -7.73 22.08
CA GLN A 23 -27.35 -8.60 20.90
C GLN A 23 -25.93 -9.02 20.51
N MET A 24 -24.98 -8.07 20.46
CA MET A 24 -23.58 -8.39 20.14
C MET A 24 -22.99 -9.41 21.14
N THR A 25 -23.36 -9.29 22.42
CA THR A 25 -22.90 -10.20 23.47
C THR A 25 -23.49 -11.60 23.28
N GLU A 26 -24.78 -11.70 22.97
CA GLU A 26 -25.47 -12.98 22.71
C GLU A 26 -24.91 -13.69 21.46
N GLU A 27 -24.61 -12.96 20.40
CA GLU A 27 -23.97 -13.51 19.19
C GLU A 27 -22.55 -14.03 19.48
N THR A 28 -21.76 -13.27 20.24
CA THR A 28 -20.39 -13.69 20.62
C THR A 28 -20.40 -14.95 21.49
N LEU A 29 -21.45 -15.13 22.29
CA LEU A 29 -21.66 -16.33 23.12
C LEU A 29 -22.32 -17.50 22.37
N GLY A 30 -22.69 -17.31 21.09
CA GLY A 30 -23.33 -18.34 20.27
C GLY A 30 -24.79 -18.62 20.64
N THR A 31 -25.44 -17.75 21.40
CA THR A 31 -26.81 -17.97 21.92
C THR A 31 -27.89 -17.30 21.07
N SER A 32 -27.53 -16.55 20.03
CA SER A 32 -28.46 -15.81 19.15
C SER A 32 -28.08 -15.99 17.68
N GLU A 33 -29.09 -16.22 16.82
CA GLU A 33 -28.93 -16.26 15.36
C GLU A 33 -28.60 -14.87 14.81
N LYS A 34 -27.69 -14.84 13.83
CA LYS A 34 -27.26 -13.63 13.13
C LYS A 34 -28.04 -13.48 11.82
N THR A 35 -28.53 -12.28 11.51
CA THR A 35 -28.93 -12.01 10.12
C THR A 35 -27.70 -12.06 9.21
N GLU A 36 -27.65 -13.06 8.34
CA GLU A 36 -26.58 -13.22 7.36
C GLU A 36 -26.75 -12.23 6.20
N LEU A 37 -25.63 -11.75 5.69
CA LEU A 37 -25.58 -11.00 4.44
C LEU A 37 -25.43 -12.01 3.30
N ASP A 38 -25.86 -11.67 2.09
CA ASP A 38 -25.69 -12.57 0.96
C ASP A 38 -24.19 -12.74 0.61
N ALA A 39 -23.83 -13.89 0.04
CA ALA A 39 -22.44 -14.22 -0.26
C ALA A 39 -21.75 -13.21 -1.20
N HIS A 40 -22.51 -12.54 -2.07
CA HIS A 40 -21.94 -11.52 -2.95
C HIS A 40 -21.57 -10.26 -2.17
N PHE A 41 -22.43 -9.82 -1.24
CA PHE A 41 -22.12 -8.73 -0.32
C PHE A 41 -20.88 -9.03 0.53
N GLU A 42 -20.78 -10.22 1.11
CA GLU A 42 -19.64 -10.61 1.95
C GLU A 42 -18.33 -10.54 1.16
N HIS A 43 -18.31 -11.10 -0.05
CA HIS A 43 -17.15 -11.00 -0.95
C HIS A 43 -16.78 -9.55 -1.29
N LEU A 44 -17.77 -8.68 -1.54
CA LEU A 44 -17.53 -7.25 -1.77
C LEU A 44 -16.92 -6.57 -0.53
N ALA A 45 -17.43 -6.86 0.66
CA ALA A 45 -16.94 -6.30 1.92
C ALA A 45 -15.51 -6.76 2.23
N GLU A 46 -15.21 -8.04 2.05
CA GLU A 46 -13.86 -8.59 2.21
C GLU A 46 -12.86 -7.90 1.28
N ARG A 47 -13.21 -7.76 0.00
CA ARG A 47 -12.36 -7.11 -0.99
C ARG A 47 -12.14 -5.62 -0.68
N ALA A 48 -13.16 -4.91 -0.22
CA ALA A 48 -13.02 -3.52 0.21
C ALA A 48 -12.10 -3.38 1.44
N ASN A 49 -12.25 -4.26 2.43
CA ASN A 49 -11.39 -4.29 3.62
C ASN A 49 -9.93 -4.60 3.27
N ALA A 50 -9.70 -5.57 2.39
CA ALA A 50 -8.37 -5.86 1.87
C ALA A 50 -7.78 -4.64 1.15
N THR A 51 -8.57 -4.00 0.28
CA THR A 51 -8.14 -2.80 -0.46
C THR A 51 -7.74 -1.67 0.47
N LYS A 52 -8.54 -1.36 1.49
CA LYS A 52 -8.20 -0.36 2.50
C LYS A 52 -6.91 -0.70 3.22
N THR A 53 -6.80 -1.91 3.76
CA THR A 53 -5.66 -2.36 4.56
C THR A 53 -4.35 -2.28 3.77
N TRP A 54 -4.35 -2.74 2.52
CA TRP A 54 -3.16 -2.69 1.69
C TRP A 54 -2.82 -1.28 1.23
N THR A 55 -3.82 -0.48 0.88
CA THR A 55 -3.61 0.93 0.50
C THR A 55 -3.00 1.73 1.65
N GLU A 56 -3.47 1.55 2.89
CA GLU A 56 -2.89 2.18 4.09
C GLU A 56 -1.43 1.79 4.31
N LYS A 57 -1.12 0.48 4.20
CA LYS A 57 0.25 -0.04 4.38
C LYS A 57 1.20 0.48 3.30
N ILE A 58 0.77 0.46 2.04
CA ILE A 58 1.56 0.95 0.90
C ILE A 58 1.80 2.45 1.06
N LEU A 59 0.75 3.25 1.30
CA LEU A 59 0.86 4.69 1.48
C LEU A 59 1.89 5.04 2.57
N ARG A 60 1.79 4.41 3.74
CA ARG A 60 2.72 4.66 4.86
C ARG A 60 4.17 4.37 4.47
N ASN A 61 4.43 3.26 3.78
CA ASN A 61 5.78 2.86 3.40
C ASN A 61 6.33 3.75 2.28
N MET A 62 5.49 4.15 1.34
CA MET A 62 5.86 5.06 0.25
C MET A 62 6.19 6.46 0.75
N GLU A 63 5.42 6.99 1.70
CA GLU A 63 5.75 8.25 2.36
C GLU A 63 7.09 8.17 3.11
N ALA A 64 7.36 7.04 3.79
CA ALA A 64 8.63 6.83 4.47
C ALA A 64 9.80 6.68 3.49
N MET A 65 9.57 6.11 2.30
CA MET A 65 10.58 6.01 1.24
C MET A 65 10.92 7.41 0.69
N LEU A 66 9.92 8.24 0.41
CA LEU A 66 10.12 9.59 -0.14
C LEU A 66 10.62 10.58 0.90
N THR A 67 10.25 10.40 2.17
CA THR A 67 10.65 11.28 3.27
C THR A 67 10.95 10.44 4.52
N PRO A 68 12.19 9.91 4.63
CA PRO A 68 12.56 9.01 5.72
C PRO A 68 12.42 9.61 7.11
N ASN A 69 12.69 10.91 7.26
CA ASN A 69 12.57 11.58 8.54
C ASN A 69 11.10 11.72 8.96
N PRO A 70 10.66 11.11 10.09
CA PRO A 70 9.27 11.17 10.53
C PRO A 70 8.84 12.57 10.96
N GLY A 71 9.74 13.39 11.52
CA GLY A 71 9.46 14.78 11.87
C GLY A 71 9.11 15.61 10.65
N ASN A 72 9.89 15.45 9.57
CA ASN A 72 9.63 16.14 8.31
C ASN A 72 8.28 15.76 7.71
N ARG A 73 7.91 14.48 7.78
CA ARG A 73 6.60 13.97 7.31
C ARG A 73 5.43 14.59 8.08
N ILE A 74 5.52 14.64 9.40
CA ILE A 74 4.48 15.22 10.26
C ILE A 74 4.33 16.71 9.98
N GLU A 75 5.45 17.43 9.84
CA GLU A 75 5.45 18.84 9.47
C GLU A 75 4.78 19.07 8.10
N ASP A 76 5.15 18.28 7.08
CA ASP A 76 4.55 18.39 5.74
C ASP A 76 3.05 18.16 5.75
N PHE A 77 2.60 17.14 6.49
CA PHE A 77 1.18 16.85 6.67
C PHE A 77 0.45 18.01 7.33
N PHE A 78 1.06 18.65 8.33
CA PHE A 78 0.48 19.82 8.99
C PHE A 78 0.32 20.99 8.02
N PHE A 79 1.37 21.34 7.26
CA PHE A 79 1.33 22.40 6.25
C PHE A 79 0.29 22.13 5.16
N GLU A 80 0.15 20.88 4.73
CA GLU A 80 -0.88 20.45 3.79
C GLU A 80 -2.30 20.63 4.36
N LYS A 81 -2.54 20.30 5.63
CA LYS A 81 -3.86 20.45 6.26
C LYS A 81 -4.28 21.90 6.51
N ILE A 82 -3.33 22.82 6.68
CA ILE A 82 -3.62 24.26 6.87
C ILE A 82 -3.51 25.07 5.58
N ASP A 83 -3.32 24.41 4.44
CA ASP A 83 -3.15 25.01 3.11
C ASP A 83 -2.09 26.11 3.07
N LYS A 84 -0.95 25.85 3.71
CA LYS A 84 0.21 26.74 3.70
C LYS A 84 1.35 26.15 2.89
N LYS A 85 2.13 27.03 2.28
CA LYS A 85 3.34 26.65 1.56
C LYS A 85 4.30 25.92 2.51
N LYS A 86 4.73 24.73 2.10
CA LYS A 86 5.74 23.94 2.82
C LYS A 86 7.05 24.73 2.94
N PRO A 87 7.79 24.57 4.05
CA PRO A 87 9.10 25.17 4.20
C PRO A 87 10.04 24.66 3.10
N ASN A 88 10.84 25.56 2.50
CA ASN A 88 11.83 25.20 1.50
C ASN A 88 13.05 24.59 2.19
N ARG A 89 12.90 23.34 2.65
CA ARG A 89 13.97 22.58 3.29
C ARG A 89 14.92 22.07 2.21
N LEU A 90 16.20 22.37 2.39
CA LEU A 90 17.26 21.81 1.57
C LEU A 90 17.36 20.30 1.81
N SER A 91 17.72 19.56 0.77
CA SER A 91 18.07 18.16 0.91
C SER A 91 19.47 18.01 1.52
N ASN A 92 19.77 16.81 2.02
CA ASN A 92 21.09 16.51 2.58
C ASN A 92 22.21 16.72 1.53
N LEU A 93 21.90 16.46 0.25
CA LEU A 93 22.83 16.67 -0.87
C LEU A 93 23.11 18.16 -1.10
N GLU A 94 22.14 19.02 -0.88
CA GLU A 94 22.36 20.47 -1.01
C GLU A 94 23.18 21.04 0.13
N TYR A 95 22.96 20.60 1.38
CA TYR A 95 23.78 21.03 2.50
C TYR A 95 25.26 20.70 2.28
N VAL A 96 25.56 19.44 1.93
CA VAL A 96 26.96 19.08 1.62
C VAL A 96 27.49 19.81 0.40
N GLY A 97 26.64 20.08 -0.59
CA GLY A 97 27.01 20.84 -1.77
C GLY A 97 27.42 22.28 -1.46
N ILE A 98 26.71 22.95 -0.55
CA ILE A 98 27.05 24.30 -0.06
C ILE A 98 28.43 24.27 0.62
N ASP A 99 28.62 23.39 1.59
CA ASP A 99 29.87 23.32 2.35
C ASP A 99 31.07 22.98 1.45
N MET A 100 30.90 22.11 0.44
CA MET A 100 31.94 21.79 -0.54
C MET A 100 32.33 22.99 -1.40
N ILE A 101 31.36 23.80 -1.82
CA ILE A 101 31.63 25.01 -2.60
C ILE A 101 32.37 26.05 -1.74
N GLU A 102 31.92 26.27 -0.50
CA GLU A 102 32.58 27.17 0.44
C GLU A 102 34.02 26.73 0.73
N ALA A 103 34.22 25.45 1.06
CA ALA A 103 35.55 24.89 1.28
C ALA A 103 36.45 25.00 0.03
N GLY A 104 35.91 24.75 -1.16
CA GLY A 104 36.68 24.87 -2.40
C GLY A 104 37.10 26.30 -2.72
N ASN A 105 36.30 27.29 -2.36
CA ASN A 105 36.66 28.71 -2.45
C ASN A 105 37.75 29.08 -1.44
N ASP A 106 37.65 28.60 -0.20
CA ASP A 106 38.61 28.87 0.88
C ASP A 106 39.98 28.22 0.62
N PHE A 107 40.02 27.00 0.09
CA PHE A 107 41.28 26.35 -0.31
C PHE A 107 41.92 26.99 -1.54
N GLY A 108 41.15 27.81 -2.28
CA GLY A 108 41.58 28.52 -3.46
C GLY A 108 41.32 27.72 -4.74
N PRO A 109 40.66 28.32 -5.74
CA PRO A 109 40.33 27.66 -7.00
C PRO A 109 41.58 27.31 -7.84
N GLY A 110 42.73 27.91 -7.55
CA GLY A 110 44.01 27.57 -8.17
C GLY A 110 44.58 26.20 -7.75
N THR A 111 44.01 25.57 -6.72
CA THR A 111 44.38 24.21 -6.31
C THR A 111 43.50 23.18 -7.01
N ALA A 112 44.09 22.02 -7.36
CA ALA A 112 43.34 20.91 -7.97
C ALA A 112 42.18 20.44 -7.07
N TYR A 113 42.40 20.41 -5.75
CA TYR A 113 41.40 20.01 -4.77
C TYR A 113 40.27 21.03 -4.62
N GLY A 114 40.59 22.34 -4.51
CA GLY A 114 39.58 23.39 -4.42
C GLY A 114 38.69 23.44 -5.67
N SER A 115 39.30 23.36 -6.86
CA SER A 115 38.56 23.26 -8.13
C SER A 115 37.66 22.02 -8.21
N ALA A 116 38.13 20.86 -7.73
CA ALA A 116 37.34 19.64 -7.70
C ALA A 116 36.15 19.74 -6.73
N LEU A 117 36.37 20.28 -5.53
CA LEU A 117 35.32 20.46 -4.53
C LEU A 117 34.18 21.35 -5.02
N ILE A 118 34.49 22.45 -5.71
CA ILE A 118 33.47 23.34 -6.28
C ILE A 118 32.60 22.58 -7.30
N LYS A 119 33.23 21.81 -8.21
CA LYS A 119 32.51 21.00 -9.21
C LYS A 119 31.64 19.92 -8.57
N VAL A 120 32.18 19.18 -7.60
CA VAL A 120 31.42 18.16 -6.87
C VAL A 120 30.27 18.82 -6.10
N GLY A 121 30.50 19.94 -5.43
CA GLY A 121 29.47 20.64 -4.67
C GLY A 121 28.30 21.11 -5.52
N HIS A 122 28.56 21.70 -6.70
CA HIS A 122 27.51 22.04 -7.66
C HIS A 122 26.74 20.81 -8.15
N CYS A 123 27.43 19.70 -8.41
CA CYS A 123 26.79 18.44 -8.77
C CYS A 123 25.88 17.92 -7.64
N GLN A 124 26.32 17.99 -6.37
CA GLN A 124 25.51 17.58 -5.22
C GLN A 124 24.25 18.44 -5.08
N GLN A 125 24.36 19.76 -5.26
CA GLN A 125 23.18 20.64 -5.28
C GLN A 125 22.19 20.27 -6.39
N LYS A 126 22.70 19.98 -7.60
CA LYS A 126 21.88 19.54 -8.74
C LYS A 126 21.18 18.21 -8.45
N LEU A 127 21.87 17.23 -7.86
CA LEU A 127 21.26 15.96 -7.44
C LEU A 127 20.19 16.16 -6.36
N GLY A 128 20.43 17.06 -5.40
CA GLY A 128 19.45 17.41 -4.39
C GLY A 128 18.18 18.05 -4.96
N GLN A 129 18.31 18.86 -6.01
CA GLN A 129 17.15 19.39 -6.75
C GLN A 129 16.39 18.28 -7.47
N VAL A 130 17.09 17.38 -8.17
CA VAL A 130 16.48 16.21 -8.84
C VAL A 130 15.73 15.31 -7.85
N GLU A 131 16.25 15.14 -6.63
CA GLU A 131 15.57 14.42 -5.55
C GLU A 131 14.29 15.13 -5.10
N ARG A 132 14.33 16.45 -4.86
CA ARG A 132 13.12 17.21 -4.47
C ARG A 132 12.04 17.16 -5.53
N ASP A 133 12.40 17.27 -6.81
CA ASP A 133 11.44 17.19 -7.92
C ASP A 133 10.81 15.80 -8.02
N PHE A 134 11.58 14.73 -7.78
CA PHE A 134 11.06 13.37 -7.71
C PHE A 134 10.10 13.18 -6.52
N ILE A 135 10.44 13.68 -5.33
CA ILE A 135 9.57 13.63 -4.15
C ILE A 135 8.26 14.36 -4.43
N GLY A 136 8.32 15.58 -4.98
CA GLY A 136 7.14 16.37 -5.33
C GLY A 136 6.26 15.69 -6.38
N THR A 137 6.87 15.15 -7.44
CA THR A 137 6.14 14.44 -8.50
C THR A 137 5.44 13.19 -7.95
N SER A 138 6.17 12.36 -7.20
CA SER A 138 5.63 11.13 -6.59
C SER A 138 4.52 11.43 -5.57
N ALA A 139 4.64 12.53 -4.83
CA ALA A 139 3.60 12.97 -3.92
C ALA A 139 2.29 13.28 -4.66
N ASN A 140 2.38 13.96 -5.81
CA ASN A 140 1.21 14.37 -6.59
C ASN A 140 0.59 13.22 -7.38
N CYS A 141 1.39 12.38 -8.06
CA CYS A 141 0.87 11.32 -8.93
C CYS A 141 0.46 10.05 -8.18
N TYR A 142 0.95 9.82 -6.95
CA TYR A 142 0.70 8.56 -6.23
C TYR A 142 0.23 8.74 -4.80
N ILE A 143 0.94 9.50 -3.96
CA ILE A 143 0.61 9.64 -2.53
C ILE A 143 -0.75 10.32 -2.32
N GLN A 144 -0.97 11.47 -2.96
CA GLN A 144 -2.21 12.25 -2.81
C GLN A 144 -3.46 11.50 -3.28
N PRO A 145 -3.49 10.84 -4.46
CA PRO A 145 -4.62 10.02 -4.87
C PRO A 145 -5.00 8.94 -3.85
N LEU A 146 -4.01 8.18 -3.34
CA LEU A 146 -4.25 7.13 -2.34
C LEU A 146 -4.76 7.72 -1.02
N ARG A 147 -4.21 8.85 -0.58
CA ARG A 147 -4.69 9.55 0.63
C ARG A 147 -6.13 10.02 0.48
N LYS A 148 -6.47 10.62 -0.67
CA LYS A 148 -7.85 11.07 -0.97
C LYS A 148 -8.84 9.91 -0.97
N PHE A 149 -8.47 8.77 -1.56
CA PHE A 149 -9.26 7.55 -1.52
C PHE A 149 -9.52 7.07 -0.08
N LEU A 150 -8.47 7.04 0.76
CA LEU A 150 -8.60 6.61 2.16
C LEU A 150 -9.44 7.58 3.01
N GLU A 151 -9.17 8.88 2.91
CA GLU A 151 -9.85 9.92 3.70
C GLU A 151 -11.29 10.17 3.24
N GLY A 152 -11.61 9.92 1.98
CA GLY A 152 -12.93 10.14 1.38
C GLY A 152 -13.76 8.87 1.26
N GLU A 153 -13.45 8.03 0.27
CA GLU A 153 -14.26 6.87 -0.10
C GLU A 153 -14.23 5.80 1.00
N MET A 154 -13.05 5.37 1.46
CA MET A 154 -12.96 4.31 2.46
C MET A 154 -13.48 4.73 3.83
N LYS A 155 -13.38 6.01 4.18
CA LYS A 155 -13.98 6.56 5.40
C LYS A 155 -15.51 6.51 5.33
N THR A 156 -16.09 6.82 4.17
CA THR A 156 -17.54 6.73 3.92
C THR A 156 -18.00 5.27 3.97
N ILE A 157 -17.31 4.35 3.27
CA ILE A 157 -17.60 2.92 3.30
C ILE A 157 -17.55 2.38 4.74
N SER A 158 -16.50 2.73 5.49
CA SER A 158 -16.36 2.27 6.89
C SER A 158 -17.53 2.76 7.77
N LYS A 159 -18.01 3.99 7.54
CA LYS A 159 -19.16 4.55 8.25
C LYS A 159 -20.46 3.83 7.87
N GLU A 160 -20.73 3.64 6.58
CA GLU A 160 -21.96 2.99 6.13
C GLU A 160 -22.00 1.51 6.53
N MET A 161 -20.87 0.79 6.53
CA MET A 161 -20.78 -0.56 7.09
C MET A 161 -21.10 -0.59 8.60
N ALA A 162 -20.63 0.40 9.38
CA ALA A 162 -20.95 0.49 10.80
C ALA A 162 -22.45 0.78 11.04
N ILE A 163 -23.07 1.60 10.18
CA ILE A 163 -24.51 1.84 10.22
C ILE A 163 -25.28 0.56 9.86
N LEU A 164 -24.85 -0.15 8.82
CA LEU A 164 -25.46 -1.42 8.41
C LEU A 164 -25.44 -2.44 9.55
N GLU A 165 -24.30 -2.58 10.23
CA GLU A 165 -24.18 -3.48 11.38
C GLU A 165 -25.13 -3.06 12.52
N SER A 166 -25.25 -1.75 12.80
CA SER A 166 -26.24 -1.26 13.77
C SER A 166 -27.67 -1.62 13.36
N LYS A 167 -28.03 -1.50 12.07
CA LYS A 167 -29.36 -1.84 11.57
C LYS A 167 -29.64 -3.33 11.60
N ARG A 168 -28.63 -4.16 11.35
CA ARG A 168 -28.70 -5.61 11.49
C ARG A 168 -29.05 -6.01 12.93
N LEU A 169 -28.35 -5.43 13.92
CA LEU A 169 -28.61 -5.68 15.34
C LEU A 169 -30.03 -5.24 15.76
N ASP A 170 -30.50 -4.09 15.26
CA ASP A 170 -31.86 -3.60 15.49
C ASP A 170 -32.91 -4.57 14.91
N LEU A 171 -32.67 -5.06 13.68
CA LEU A 171 -33.52 -6.05 13.02
C LEU A 171 -33.60 -7.35 13.83
N ASP A 172 -32.47 -7.87 14.29
CA ASP A 172 -32.43 -9.10 15.09
C ASP A 172 -33.15 -8.94 16.43
N SER A 173 -33.00 -7.79 17.09
CA SER A 173 -33.77 -7.45 18.28
C SER A 173 -35.28 -7.41 18.01
N CYS A 174 -35.72 -6.85 16.88
CA CYS A 174 -37.12 -6.87 16.47
C CYS A 174 -37.62 -8.30 16.20
N LYS A 175 -36.83 -9.16 15.53
CA LYS A 175 -37.16 -10.58 15.31
C LYS A 175 -37.37 -11.30 16.64
N ARG A 176 -36.50 -11.09 17.62
CA ARG A 176 -36.65 -11.67 18.98
C ARG A 176 -37.90 -11.16 19.70
N ARG A 177 -38.20 -9.87 19.60
CA ARG A 177 -39.42 -9.29 20.19
C ARG A 177 -40.69 -9.87 19.59
N VAL A 178 -40.74 -10.09 18.27
CA VAL A 178 -41.86 -10.77 17.61
C VAL A 178 -41.98 -12.22 18.08
N ARG A 179 -40.89 -12.98 18.15
CA ARG A 179 -40.89 -14.36 18.68
C ARG A 179 -41.44 -14.40 20.12
N LYS A 180 -41.00 -13.47 20.97
CA LYS A 180 -41.48 -13.35 22.37
C LYS A 180 -42.96 -12.96 22.44
N ALA A 181 -43.40 -11.94 21.71
CA ALA A 181 -44.81 -11.51 21.68
C ALA A 181 -45.72 -12.64 21.18
N ARG A 182 -45.29 -13.39 20.16
CA ARG A 182 -46.03 -14.55 19.63
C ARG A 182 -46.14 -15.69 20.65
N SER A 183 -45.12 -15.90 21.50
CA SER A 183 -45.18 -16.92 22.57
C SER A 183 -46.16 -16.57 23.70
N MET A 184 -46.55 -15.29 23.81
CA MET A 184 -47.49 -14.79 24.82
C MET A 184 -48.95 -14.83 24.34
N LEU A 185 -49.22 -15.19 23.09
CA LEU A 185 -50.59 -15.38 22.59
C LEU A 185 -51.29 -16.48 23.40
N GLY A 186 -52.49 -16.19 23.90
CA GLY A 186 -53.28 -17.12 24.71
C GLY A 186 -52.94 -17.14 26.20
N GLN A 187 -51.95 -16.35 26.68
CA GLN A 187 -51.70 -16.14 28.10
C GLN A 187 -52.51 -14.96 28.63
N GLN A 188 -53.14 -15.10 29.81
CA GLN A 188 -53.82 -13.99 30.48
C GLN A 188 -52.76 -12.98 30.94
N ASN A 189 -52.90 -11.73 30.48
CA ASN A 189 -51.93 -10.68 30.77
C ASN A 189 -52.54 -9.67 31.75
N GLU A 190 -51.96 -9.53 32.94
CA GLU A 190 -52.43 -8.58 33.99
C GLU A 190 -52.06 -7.11 33.67
N SER A 191 -51.29 -6.85 32.62
CA SER A 191 -50.62 -5.57 32.37
C SER A 191 -51.34 -4.60 31.40
N GLY A 192 -52.63 -4.82 31.13
CA GLY A 192 -53.51 -3.82 30.49
C GLY A 192 -53.40 -3.62 28.97
N LEU A 193 -52.39 -4.20 28.30
CA LEU A 193 -52.31 -4.29 26.83
C LEU A 193 -52.62 -5.73 26.37
N SER A 194 -53.52 -5.88 25.39
CA SER A 194 -53.85 -7.20 24.86
C SER A 194 -52.61 -7.84 24.21
N PRO A 195 -52.36 -9.15 24.40
CA PRO A 195 -51.26 -9.85 23.74
C PRO A 195 -51.25 -9.70 22.20
N GLU A 196 -52.43 -9.58 21.58
CA GLU A 196 -52.59 -9.29 20.15
C GLU A 196 -52.08 -7.89 19.78
N ALA A 197 -52.40 -6.86 20.57
CA ALA A 197 -51.90 -5.50 20.32
C ALA A 197 -50.38 -5.40 20.47
N LEU A 198 -49.79 -6.17 21.39
CA LEU A 198 -48.33 -6.26 21.56
C LEU A 198 -47.67 -6.96 20.36
N LEU A 199 -48.28 -8.03 19.85
CA LEU A 199 -47.80 -8.71 18.64
C LEU A 199 -47.88 -7.79 17.42
N ASP A 200 -49.03 -7.13 17.21
CA ASP A 200 -49.22 -6.17 16.10
C ASP A 200 -48.23 -5.01 16.15
N GLN A 201 -47.88 -4.54 17.35
CA GLN A 201 -46.86 -3.51 17.52
C GLN A 201 -45.46 -4.04 17.19
N ALA A 202 -45.10 -5.23 17.69
CA ALA A 202 -43.80 -5.85 17.41
C ALA A 202 -43.63 -6.17 15.91
N GLU A 203 -44.67 -6.64 15.23
CA GLU A 203 -44.64 -6.90 13.79
C GLU A 203 -44.49 -5.62 12.96
N ARG A 204 -45.16 -4.53 13.37
CA ARG A 204 -44.98 -3.22 12.72
C ARG A 204 -43.55 -2.71 12.85
N GLU A 205 -42.97 -2.82 14.05
CA GLU A 205 -41.58 -2.43 14.28
C GLU A 205 -40.58 -3.31 13.51
N LEU A 206 -40.84 -4.61 13.40
CA LEU A 206 -40.05 -5.52 12.57
C LEU A 206 -40.06 -5.12 11.09
N ARG A 207 -41.22 -4.76 10.53
CA ARG A 207 -41.33 -4.29 9.15
C ARG A 207 -40.52 -3.02 8.90
N VAL A 208 -40.57 -2.07 9.83
CA VAL A 208 -39.77 -0.84 9.75
C VAL A 208 -38.27 -1.18 9.80
N ALA A 209 -37.83 -1.96 10.78
CA ALA A 209 -36.43 -2.35 10.92
C ALA A 209 -35.89 -3.10 9.70
N GLN A 210 -36.70 -4.00 9.11
CA GLN A 210 -36.35 -4.71 7.88
C GLN A 210 -36.15 -3.72 6.72
N SER A 211 -37.10 -2.80 6.50
CA SER A 211 -36.98 -1.81 5.43
C SER A 211 -35.76 -0.89 5.59
N GLU A 212 -35.42 -0.53 6.83
CA GLU A 212 -34.24 0.29 7.12
C GLU A 212 -32.94 -0.46 6.89
N PHE A 213 -32.89 -1.74 7.26
CA PHE A 213 -31.76 -2.64 6.99
C PHE A 213 -31.57 -2.85 5.49
N ASP A 214 -32.63 -3.21 4.75
CA ASP A 214 -32.55 -3.47 3.30
C ASP A 214 -32.07 -2.22 2.55
N ARG A 215 -32.60 -1.04 2.89
CA ARG A 215 -32.16 0.24 2.32
C ARG A 215 -30.69 0.50 2.62
N GLN A 216 -30.24 0.22 3.85
CA GLN A 216 -28.85 0.45 4.24
C GLN A 216 -27.89 -0.58 3.60
N ALA A 217 -28.34 -1.82 3.42
CA ALA A 217 -27.59 -2.87 2.73
C ALA A 217 -27.34 -2.47 1.28
N GLU A 218 -28.36 -1.96 0.58
CA GLU A 218 -28.23 -1.49 -0.81
C GLU A 218 -27.27 -0.32 -0.94
N ILE A 219 -27.38 0.70 -0.06
CA ILE A 219 -26.45 1.83 -0.04
C ILE A 219 -25.00 1.35 0.14
N THR A 220 -24.79 0.44 1.09
CA THR A 220 -23.45 -0.06 1.41
C THR A 220 -22.92 -0.90 0.25
N LYS A 221 -23.75 -1.74 -0.36
CA LYS A 221 -23.41 -2.57 -1.51
C LYS A 221 -22.93 -1.72 -2.70
N LEU A 222 -23.67 -0.68 -3.06
CA LEU A 222 -23.28 0.24 -4.15
C LEU A 222 -21.92 0.89 -3.90
N LEU A 223 -21.63 1.28 -2.66
CA LEU A 223 -20.32 1.83 -2.30
C LEU A 223 -19.20 0.79 -2.41
N LEU A 224 -19.45 -0.45 -1.99
CA LEU A 224 -18.48 -1.55 -2.08
C LEU A 224 -18.19 -1.93 -3.53
N GLU A 225 -19.20 -1.94 -4.41
CA GLU A 225 -19.02 -2.16 -5.85
C GLU A 225 -18.12 -1.09 -6.48
N GLY A 226 -18.28 0.17 -6.04
CA GLY A 226 -17.51 1.34 -6.47
C GLY A 226 -16.00 1.22 -6.25
N VAL A 227 -15.55 0.44 -5.26
CA VAL A 227 -14.11 0.24 -4.96
C VAL A 227 -13.33 -0.27 -6.18
N SER A 228 -13.96 -1.08 -7.03
CA SER A 228 -13.34 -1.62 -8.25
C SER A 228 -12.94 -0.51 -9.23
N SER A 229 -13.75 0.54 -9.33
CA SER A 229 -13.46 1.70 -10.19
C SER A 229 -12.23 2.46 -9.67
N SER A 230 -12.13 2.61 -8.34
CA SER A 230 -11.01 3.31 -7.70
C SER A 230 -9.69 2.54 -7.87
N GLN A 231 -9.73 1.21 -7.86
CA GLN A 231 -8.56 0.36 -8.15
C GLN A 231 -8.00 0.58 -9.57
N ALA A 232 -8.84 0.80 -10.58
CA ALA A 232 -8.37 1.16 -11.93
C ALA A 232 -7.64 2.51 -11.92
N GLY A 233 -8.10 3.46 -11.10
CA GLY A 233 -7.40 4.72 -10.83
C GLY A 233 -6.03 4.51 -10.19
N HIS A 234 -5.95 3.66 -9.15
CA HIS A 234 -4.71 3.35 -8.45
C HIS A 234 -3.66 2.69 -9.37
N LEU A 235 -4.09 1.82 -10.29
CA LEU A 235 -3.20 1.20 -11.26
C LEU A 235 -2.50 2.25 -12.14
N ARG A 236 -3.25 3.24 -12.64
CA ARG A 236 -2.65 4.35 -13.41
C ARG A 236 -1.65 5.16 -12.58
N CYS A 237 -2.01 5.48 -11.35
CA CYS A 237 -1.13 6.20 -10.43
C CYS A 237 0.19 5.42 -10.19
N LEU A 238 0.12 4.09 -10.13
CA LEU A 238 1.30 3.24 -9.97
C LEU A 238 2.22 3.28 -11.20
N HIS A 239 1.65 3.26 -12.42
CA HIS A 239 2.44 3.44 -13.64
C HIS A 239 3.13 4.82 -13.68
N GLU A 240 2.40 5.88 -13.36
CA GLU A 240 2.96 7.24 -13.30
C GLU A 240 4.08 7.36 -12.26
N PHE A 241 3.95 6.68 -11.11
CA PHE A 241 5.01 6.62 -10.11
C PHE A 241 6.27 5.93 -10.65
N VAL A 242 6.13 4.77 -11.31
CA VAL A 242 7.27 4.03 -11.88
C VAL A 242 7.99 4.87 -12.95
N GLU A 243 7.23 5.61 -13.77
CA GLU A 243 7.82 6.56 -14.73
C GLU A 243 8.59 7.68 -14.03
N ALA A 244 8.03 8.27 -12.97
CA ALA A 244 8.71 9.31 -12.19
C ALA A 244 10.01 8.78 -11.58
N GLN A 245 9.99 7.56 -11.06
CA GLN A 245 11.17 6.91 -10.46
C GLN A 245 12.25 6.59 -11.51
N THR A 246 11.86 6.13 -12.70
CA THR A 246 12.78 5.89 -13.80
C THR A 246 13.44 7.18 -14.27
N ARG A 247 12.65 8.26 -14.44
CA ARG A 247 13.18 9.58 -14.82
C ARG A 247 14.16 10.11 -13.77
N HIS A 248 13.86 9.94 -12.48
CA HIS A 248 14.74 10.34 -11.39
C HIS A 248 16.12 9.67 -11.50
N TYR A 249 16.17 8.34 -11.58
CA TYR A 249 17.45 7.63 -11.65
C TYR A 249 18.22 7.93 -12.94
N ALA A 250 17.54 8.09 -14.08
CA ALA A 250 18.17 8.49 -15.33
C ALA A 250 18.83 9.89 -15.23
N GLN A 251 18.14 10.86 -14.60
CA GLN A 251 18.68 12.21 -14.40
C GLN A 251 19.86 12.22 -13.43
N CYS A 252 19.79 11.45 -12.33
CA CYS A 252 20.90 11.28 -11.40
C CYS A 252 22.13 10.69 -12.11
N HIS A 253 21.93 9.64 -12.92
CA HIS A 253 23.01 9.01 -13.67
C HIS A 253 23.66 9.98 -14.66
N ALA A 254 22.86 10.69 -15.46
CA ALA A 254 23.36 11.68 -16.41
C ALA A 254 24.15 12.81 -15.72
N THR A 255 23.67 13.29 -14.57
CA THR A 255 24.33 14.32 -13.75
C THR A 255 25.69 13.83 -13.24
N MET A 256 25.78 12.57 -12.78
CA MET A 256 27.03 11.98 -12.32
C MET A 256 28.03 11.73 -13.46
N GLN A 257 27.56 11.32 -14.64
CA GLN A 257 28.41 11.17 -15.83
C GLN A 257 28.98 12.51 -16.33
N GLU A 258 28.20 13.58 -16.21
CA GLU A 258 28.67 14.94 -16.47
C GLU A 258 29.80 15.33 -15.52
N LEU A 259 29.62 15.12 -14.20
CA LEU A 259 30.65 15.37 -13.21
C LEU A 259 31.94 14.58 -13.48
N GLN A 260 31.85 13.30 -13.83
CA GLN A 260 33.03 12.48 -14.16
C GLN A 260 33.85 13.09 -15.31
N ARG A 261 33.18 13.56 -16.37
CA ARG A 261 33.84 14.23 -17.49
C ARG A 261 34.47 15.56 -17.07
N GLU A 262 33.77 16.33 -16.25
CA GLU A 262 34.28 17.60 -15.73
C GLU A 262 35.51 17.45 -14.84
N LEU A 263 35.57 16.40 -14.02
CA LEU A 263 36.73 16.13 -13.16
C LEU A 263 37.92 15.58 -13.95
N ALA A 264 37.69 14.78 -14.98
CA ALA A 264 38.75 14.30 -15.88
C ALA A 264 39.46 15.45 -16.62
N GLY A 265 38.78 16.58 -16.82
CA GLY A 265 39.35 17.79 -17.43
C GLY A 265 40.21 18.65 -16.50
N LEU A 266 40.30 18.34 -15.20
CA LEU A 266 41.08 19.14 -14.24
C LEU A 266 42.58 18.81 -14.29
N PRO A 267 43.48 19.80 -14.08
CA PRO A 267 44.92 19.55 -13.96
C PRO A 267 45.20 18.68 -12.72
N GLY A 268 45.82 17.52 -12.91
CA GLY A 268 46.04 16.54 -11.84
C GLY A 268 44.84 15.62 -11.56
N GLY A 269 43.82 15.63 -12.42
CA GLY A 269 42.74 14.66 -12.40
C GLY A 269 43.30 13.25 -12.55
N PHE A 270 43.03 12.38 -11.58
CA PHE A 270 43.17 10.95 -11.79
C PHE A 270 42.19 10.56 -12.89
N HIS A 271 42.71 10.18 -14.06
CA HIS A 271 41.94 9.33 -14.95
C HIS A 271 41.63 8.06 -14.17
N PRO A 272 40.36 7.72 -13.92
CA PRO A 272 40.05 6.34 -13.66
C PRO A 272 40.51 5.62 -14.93
N SER A 273 41.56 4.80 -14.84
CA SER A 273 41.84 3.80 -15.86
C SER A 273 40.69 2.81 -15.80
N THR A 274 39.54 3.18 -16.38
CA THR A 274 38.51 2.25 -16.75
C THR A 274 38.95 1.62 -18.07
N ALA A 275 39.94 0.72 -18.00
CA ALA A 275 39.62 -0.61 -18.53
C ALA A 275 38.35 -1.03 -17.77
N PRO A 276 37.29 -1.50 -18.42
CA PRO A 276 36.01 -1.70 -17.76
C PRO A 276 36.13 -2.86 -16.75
N THR A 277 36.60 -2.56 -15.54
CA THR A 277 36.27 -3.29 -14.34
C THR A 277 34.87 -2.86 -13.95
N ASN A 278 33.90 -3.43 -14.66
CA ASN A 278 32.50 -3.38 -14.28
C ASN A 278 32.36 -4.03 -12.90
N SER A 279 32.40 -3.21 -11.87
CA SER A 279 31.85 -3.51 -10.54
C SER A 279 30.47 -2.89 -10.39
N SER A 280 29.63 -3.05 -11.41
CA SER A 280 28.22 -3.32 -11.20
C SER A 280 28.12 -4.79 -10.85
N ALA A 281 27.59 -5.09 -9.67
CA ALA A 281 27.08 -6.42 -9.32
C ALA A 281 25.82 -6.75 -10.15
N GLU A 282 25.97 -6.76 -11.46
CA GLU A 282 25.38 -7.82 -12.28
C GLU A 282 26.43 -8.95 -12.29
N PRO A 283 26.05 -10.23 -12.30
CA PRO A 283 27.05 -11.27 -12.51
C PRO A 283 27.69 -10.95 -13.86
N VAL A 284 28.96 -10.54 -13.82
CA VAL A 284 29.82 -10.51 -14.99
C VAL A 284 29.68 -11.90 -15.56
N VAL A 285 28.99 -11.98 -16.69
CA VAL A 285 28.90 -13.16 -17.51
C VAL A 285 30.33 -13.38 -18.00
N GLU A 286 31.13 -14.08 -17.20
CA GLU A 286 32.46 -14.54 -17.59
C GLU A 286 32.29 -15.29 -18.91
N ASN A 287 33.16 -15.03 -19.89
CA ASN A 287 33.15 -15.65 -21.23
C ASN A 287 32.61 -17.09 -21.17
N GLY A 288 31.40 -17.32 -21.71
CA GLY A 288 30.72 -18.61 -21.74
C GLY A 288 29.58 -18.81 -20.73
N GLN A 289 29.22 -17.81 -19.93
CA GLN A 289 27.97 -17.81 -19.15
C GLN A 289 26.78 -17.31 -19.98
N GLU A 290 25.58 -17.79 -19.69
CA GLU A 290 24.32 -17.38 -20.34
C GLU A 290 23.22 -17.22 -19.28
N ARG A 291 22.17 -16.46 -19.60
CA ARG A 291 20.97 -16.41 -18.75
C ARG A 291 20.04 -17.54 -19.18
N ALA A 292 19.51 -18.28 -18.23
CA ALA A 292 18.50 -19.30 -18.50
C ALA A 292 17.28 -19.09 -17.61
N ARG A 293 16.09 -19.29 -18.19
CA ARG A 293 14.84 -19.42 -17.45
C ARG A 293 14.57 -20.89 -17.14
N VAL A 294 14.19 -21.18 -15.91
CA VAL A 294 13.84 -22.53 -15.47
C VAL A 294 12.41 -22.85 -15.93
N ILE A 295 12.25 -23.91 -16.72
CA ILE A 295 10.98 -24.27 -17.36
C ILE A 295 10.03 -24.96 -16.37
N CYS A 296 10.56 -25.70 -15.40
CA CYS A 296 9.81 -26.38 -14.33
C CYS A 296 10.67 -26.63 -13.10
N ASP A 297 10.04 -26.87 -11.94
CA ASP A 297 10.73 -27.12 -10.68
C ASP A 297 11.70 -28.32 -10.77
N TYR A 298 12.90 -28.14 -10.25
CA TYR A 298 13.92 -29.17 -10.13
C TYR A 298 14.47 -29.24 -8.70
N THR A 299 14.51 -30.44 -8.14
CA THR A 299 15.11 -30.70 -6.83
C THR A 299 16.41 -31.47 -7.02
N ALA A 300 17.51 -30.94 -6.48
CA ALA A 300 18.82 -31.55 -6.50
C ALA A 300 18.80 -32.97 -5.90
N ARG A 301 19.44 -33.91 -6.58
CA ARG A 301 19.53 -35.32 -6.17
C ARG A 301 20.73 -35.57 -5.25
N ASP A 302 21.75 -34.71 -5.34
CA ASP A 302 22.98 -34.76 -4.56
C ASP A 302 23.49 -33.34 -4.24
N GLU A 303 24.62 -33.25 -3.54
CA GLU A 303 25.25 -31.98 -3.15
C GLU A 303 25.93 -31.23 -4.32
N GLU A 304 26.09 -31.88 -5.49
CA GLU A 304 26.69 -31.28 -6.68
C GLU A 304 25.64 -30.63 -7.59
N GLU A 305 24.35 -30.88 -7.36
CA GLU A 305 23.23 -30.33 -8.11
C GLU A 305 22.56 -29.12 -7.42
N LEU A 306 21.90 -28.27 -8.21
CA LEU A 306 21.22 -27.07 -7.71
C LEU A 306 19.70 -27.17 -7.86
N SER A 307 18.97 -27.14 -6.74
CA SER A 307 17.50 -27.06 -6.77
C SER A 307 17.03 -25.70 -7.25
N VAL A 308 16.13 -25.66 -8.22
CA VAL A 308 15.60 -24.44 -8.85
C VAL A 308 14.09 -24.50 -9.02
N ASN A 309 13.45 -23.33 -9.03
CA ASN A 309 12.00 -23.22 -9.16
C ASN A 309 11.61 -22.77 -10.57
N GLN A 310 10.40 -23.14 -11.01
CA GLN A 310 9.83 -22.69 -12.28
C GLN A 310 9.82 -21.16 -12.38
N ASP A 311 10.10 -20.66 -13.59
CA ASP A 311 10.22 -19.23 -13.94
C ASP A 311 11.38 -18.48 -13.26
N GLU A 312 12.23 -19.18 -12.50
CA GLU A 312 13.46 -18.61 -11.97
C GLU A 312 14.45 -18.30 -13.10
N VAL A 313 15.06 -17.11 -13.08
CA VAL A 313 16.11 -16.73 -14.02
C VAL A 313 17.46 -16.83 -13.33
N ILE A 314 18.30 -17.73 -13.81
CA ILE A 314 19.63 -18.00 -13.27
C ILE A 314 20.71 -17.78 -14.32
N ILE A 315 21.96 -17.68 -13.88
CA ILE A 315 23.11 -17.72 -14.79
C ILE A 315 23.54 -19.18 -14.92
N VAL A 316 23.85 -19.61 -16.13
CA VAL A 316 24.32 -20.96 -16.44
C VAL A 316 25.62 -20.90 -17.24
N ARG A 317 26.41 -21.96 -17.21
CA ARG A 317 27.62 -22.15 -18.05
C ARG A 317 27.64 -23.57 -18.58
N GLU A 318 28.08 -23.74 -19.82
CA GLU A 318 28.37 -25.08 -20.35
C GLU A 318 29.49 -25.76 -19.55
N ILE A 319 29.27 -27.04 -19.22
CA ILE A 319 30.28 -27.89 -18.62
C ILE A 319 30.99 -28.62 -19.78
N PRO A 320 32.31 -28.41 -20.00
CA PRO A 320 33.02 -29.08 -21.09
C PRO A 320 32.93 -30.61 -20.96
N GLY A 321 32.35 -31.26 -21.98
CA GLY A 321 32.18 -32.71 -22.02
C GLY A 321 30.91 -33.26 -21.37
N ASP A 322 30.01 -32.40 -20.89
CA ASP A 322 28.70 -32.80 -20.35
C ASP A 322 27.56 -32.31 -21.28
N GLU A 323 26.88 -33.27 -21.91
CA GLU A 323 25.78 -32.97 -22.84
C GLU A 323 24.46 -32.75 -22.12
N ASP A 324 24.28 -33.29 -20.91
CA ASP A 324 23.01 -33.34 -20.21
C ASP A 324 22.85 -32.24 -19.17
N TYR A 325 23.96 -31.73 -18.62
CA TYR A 325 23.96 -30.74 -17.53
C TYR A 325 24.61 -29.40 -17.90
N MET A 326 24.15 -28.34 -17.23
CA MET A 326 24.82 -27.04 -17.17
C MET A 326 25.12 -26.65 -15.73
N LEU A 327 26.15 -25.84 -15.55
CA LEU A 327 26.54 -25.34 -14.24
C LEU A 327 25.74 -24.06 -13.93
N GLY A 328 24.83 -24.12 -12.95
CA GLY A 328 23.98 -23.01 -12.53
C GLY A 328 24.57 -22.19 -11.38
N PHE A 329 24.38 -20.88 -11.44
CA PHE A 329 24.80 -19.90 -10.43
C PHE A 329 23.57 -19.17 -9.90
N ARG A 330 23.26 -19.36 -8.60
CA ARG A 330 22.19 -18.65 -7.89
C ARG A 330 22.74 -17.93 -6.67
N GLY A 331 23.05 -16.65 -6.83
CA GLY A 331 23.65 -15.84 -5.76
C GLY A 331 25.00 -16.42 -5.32
N LYS A 332 25.04 -17.07 -4.14
CA LYS A 332 26.22 -17.76 -3.60
C LYS A 332 26.22 -19.28 -3.82
N GLN A 333 25.14 -19.83 -4.38
CA GLN A 333 24.98 -21.27 -4.62
C GLN A 333 25.43 -21.62 -6.04
N LEU A 334 26.12 -22.76 -6.15
CA LEU A 334 26.67 -23.31 -7.38
C LEU A 334 26.29 -24.79 -7.44
N GLY A 335 25.81 -25.26 -8.59
CA GLY A 335 25.56 -26.69 -8.79
C GLY A 335 25.10 -27.00 -10.21
N ARG A 336 25.14 -28.27 -10.60
CA ARG A 336 24.68 -28.74 -11.90
C ARG A 336 23.16 -28.75 -11.98
N ILE A 337 22.63 -28.45 -13.16
CA ILE A 337 21.21 -28.48 -13.47
C ILE A 337 21.04 -29.16 -14.82
N PRO A 338 20.12 -30.12 -14.99
CA PRO A 338 19.91 -30.75 -16.28
C PRO A 338 19.36 -29.74 -17.30
N LYS A 339 19.92 -29.72 -18.51
CA LYS A 339 19.56 -28.78 -19.60
C LYS A 339 18.08 -28.80 -19.95
N VAL A 340 17.42 -29.96 -19.80
CA VAL A 340 15.98 -30.12 -20.08
C VAL A 340 15.06 -29.25 -19.21
N TYR A 341 15.56 -28.74 -18.08
CA TYR A 341 14.84 -27.83 -17.19
C TYR A 341 15.12 -26.35 -17.50
N LEU A 342 15.91 -26.04 -18.54
CA LEU A 342 16.44 -24.70 -18.79
C LEU A 342 16.13 -24.24 -20.21
N GLU A 343 15.69 -22.98 -20.33
CA GLU A 343 15.52 -22.25 -21.58
C GLU A 343 16.54 -21.11 -21.64
N ILE A 344 17.49 -21.17 -22.56
CA ILE A 344 18.49 -20.11 -22.74
C ILE A 344 17.81 -18.84 -23.26
N LEU A 345 18.01 -17.73 -22.56
CA LEU A 345 17.51 -16.42 -22.93
C LEU A 345 18.57 -15.71 -23.79
N SER A 346 18.40 -15.74 -25.10
CA SER A 346 19.22 -14.94 -26.02
C SER A 346 18.94 -13.45 -25.85
N TYR A 347 19.98 -12.61 -25.80
CA TYR A 347 19.82 -11.15 -25.85
C TYR A 347 19.20 -10.73 -27.20
N GLN A 348 17.97 -10.19 -27.18
CA GLN A 348 17.40 -9.40 -28.27
C GLN A 348 17.56 -7.91 -28.00
#